data_AF-A0A7C5RTI5-F1
#
_entry.id   AF-A0A7C5RTI5-F1
#
_cell.length_a   1.000
_cell.length_b   1.000
_cell.length_c   1.000
_cell.angle_alpha   90.00
_cell.angle_beta   90.00
_cell.angle_gamma   90.00
#
_symmetry.space_group_name_H-M   'P 1'
#
loop_
_entity.id
_entity.type
_entity.pdbx_description
1 polymer ?
#
loop_
_entity_poly.entity_id
_entity_poly.type
_entity_poly.pdbx_seq_one_letter_code
_entity_poly.pdbx_strand_id
1 'polypeptide(L)'
;MEEFTFPTVTGDLSPEESAEELHRGEEGLAGTVAPDTPEEAAAPEGEEEAADPEAYRKRAEEWERRFKGLQARIQKEVEARRALELERARLEAQLQQILLQQQLEQVPEEERPQVAQQLYADMLLQQKAAQLSYTEQQLQELAKHLVVMTLSQRYGVPAERLYQINDPYAMEMVARELAQIRRQAAKRQRRETQADRFEGVSGGAGPREPETFDEAVEAIVRALQGR
;
A
#
# COMPACT_ATOMS: atom_id res chain seq x y z
N MET A 1 -52.59 -5.33 -20.25
CA MET A 1 -51.30 -5.24 -20.97
C MET A 1 -50.61 -4.02 -20.40
N GLU A 2 -49.63 -4.24 -19.54
CA GLU A 2 -48.83 -3.16 -18.96
C GLU A 2 -47.52 -3.10 -19.74
N GLU A 3 -47.29 -1.97 -20.40
CA GLU A 3 -46.07 -1.71 -21.17
C GLU A 3 -44.93 -1.44 -20.19
N PHE A 4 -43.97 -2.35 -20.13
CA PHE A 4 -42.78 -2.18 -19.31
C PHE A 4 -41.76 -1.35 -20.09
N THR A 5 -41.55 -0.10 -19.67
CA THR A 5 -40.54 0.79 -20.25
C THR A 5 -39.24 0.67 -19.47
N PHE A 6 -38.14 0.38 -20.19
CA PHE A 6 -36.80 0.42 -19.63
C PHE A 6 -36.35 1.87 -19.39
N PRO A 7 -35.66 2.19 -18.28
CA PRO A 7 -35.07 3.50 -18.09
C PRO A 7 -33.82 3.63 -18.95
N THR A 8 -33.95 4.32 -20.08
CA THR A 8 -32.81 4.78 -20.89
C THR A 8 -32.15 5.95 -20.17
N VAL A 9 -30.92 5.77 -19.68
CA VAL A 9 -30.08 6.89 -19.23
C VAL A 9 -29.48 7.54 -20.47
N THR A 10 -30.25 8.39 -21.14
CA THR A 10 -29.75 9.32 -22.14
C THR A 10 -29.09 10.50 -21.43
N GLY A 11 -27.77 10.41 -21.26
CA GLY A 11 -26.92 11.59 -21.11
C GLY A 11 -26.62 12.13 -22.50
N ASP A 12 -27.54 12.94 -23.04
CA ASP A 12 -27.31 13.81 -24.19
C ASP A 12 -26.23 14.83 -23.81
N LEU A 13 -25.07 14.79 -24.47
CA LEU A 13 -24.31 15.98 -24.87
C LEU A 13 -23.33 15.60 -26.00
N SER A 14 -23.65 16.06 -27.21
CA SER A 14 -22.79 16.24 -28.38
C SER A 14 -23.37 17.45 -29.16
N PRO A 15 -22.63 18.24 -29.96
CA PRO A 15 -21.28 18.00 -30.50
C PRO A 15 -20.35 19.24 -30.50
N GLU A 16 -19.15 19.01 -31.06
CA GLU A 16 -18.33 19.96 -31.84
C GLU A 16 -17.07 20.63 -31.24
N GLU A 17 -15.97 20.30 -31.92
CA GLU A 17 -14.80 21.10 -32.27
C GLU A 17 -13.49 21.02 -31.45
N SER A 18 -12.45 20.71 -32.23
CA SER A 18 -11.04 21.11 -32.06
C SER A 18 -10.14 20.21 -31.21
N ALA A 19 -9.37 19.33 -31.87
CA ALA A 19 -8.01 19.69 -32.30
C ALA A 19 -7.27 18.47 -32.89
N GLU A 20 -7.05 18.57 -34.20
CA GLU A 20 -5.82 18.22 -34.93
C GLU A 20 -5.10 16.90 -34.62
N GLU A 21 -5.25 16.00 -35.60
CA GLU A 21 -4.25 15.02 -36.04
C GLU A 21 -2.80 15.51 -35.90
N LEU A 22 -2.04 14.83 -35.05
CA LEU A 22 -0.59 14.71 -35.18
C LEU A 22 -0.23 13.23 -35.10
N HIS A 23 -0.33 12.54 -36.23
CA HIS A 23 0.38 11.28 -36.44
C HIS A 23 1.89 11.55 -36.43
N ARG A 24 2.56 11.16 -35.34
CA ARG A 24 4.01 11.05 -35.27
C ARG A 24 4.40 9.62 -34.90
N GLY A 25 4.84 8.89 -35.92
CA GLY A 25 5.89 7.87 -35.86
C GLY A 25 5.63 6.66 -34.97
N GLU A 26 4.98 5.65 -35.53
CA GLU A 26 5.45 4.29 -35.29
C GLU A 26 6.69 4.08 -36.16
N GLU A 27 7.83 3.77 -35.54
CA GLU A 27 8.83 2.86 -36.12
C GLU A 27 9.86 2.47 -35.04
N GLY A 28 9.75 1.21 -34.60
CA GLY A 28 10.89 0.32 -34.43
C GLY A 28 11.77 0.51 -33.19
N LEU A 29 11.48 -0.25 -32.12
CA LEU A 29 12.54 -0.76 -31.23
C LEU A 29 12.26 -2.23 -30.89
N ALA A 30 12.53 -3.10 -31.86
CA ALA A 30 12.93 -4.48 -31.60
C ALA A 30 14.46 -4.52 -31.59
N GLY A 31 15.06 -4.91 -30.46
CA GLY A 31 16.51 -5.01 -30.32
C GLY A 31 16.88 -5.69 -29.01
N THR A 32 16.95 -7.01 -29.05
CA THR A 32 17.31 -7.91 -27.95
C THR A 32 18.79 -7.80 -27.56
N VAL A 33 19.01 -7.65 -26.25
CA VAL A 33 20.11 -8.04 -25.36
C VAL A 33 21.43 -8.60 -25.95
N ALA A 34 22.54 -8.03 -25.50
CA ALA A 34 23.78 -8.77 -25.18
C ALA A 34 24.25 -8.37 -23.76
N PRO A 35 24.70 -9.32 -22.91
CA PRO A 35 25.25 -9.04 -21.58
C PRO A 35 26.78 -8.82 -21.64
N ASP A 36 27.36 -8.51 -20.48
CA ASP A 36 28.79 -8.42 -20.13
C ASP A 36 29.42 -7.03 -20.11
N THR A 37 29.33 -6.35 -18.96
CA THR A 37 30.45 -6.24 -18.00
C THR A 37 29.99 -5.42 -16.77
N PRO A 38 30.25 -5.85 -15.53
CA PRO A 38 30.09 -4.97 -14.38
C PRO A 38 31.29 -4.02 -14.38
N GLU A 39 31.11 -2.82 -14.92
CA GLU A 39 32.05 -1.74 -14.62
C GLU A 39 31.87 -1.41 -13.13
N GLU A 40 32.87 -1.85 -12.38
CA GLU A 40 33.04 -1.63 -10.95
C GLU A 40 32.93 -0.12 -10.70
N ALA A 41 31.76 0.33 -10.25
CA ALA A 41 31.57 1.68 -9.77
C ALA A 41 32.42 1.83 -8.51
N ALA A 42 33.68 2.22 -8.72
CA ALA A 42 34.57 2.65 -7.67
C ALA A 42 33.82 3.68 -6.83
N ALA A 43 33.58 3.34 -5.56
CA ALA A 43 33.12 4.32 -4.59
C ALA A 43 34.15 5.46 -4.59
N PRO A 44 33.76 6.72 -4.83
CA PRO A 44 34.70 7.81 -4.71
C PRO A 44 35.20 7.84 -3.26
N GLU A 45 36.50 7.60 -3.09
CA GLU A 45 37.20 7.76 -1.83
C GLU A 45 36.92 9.18 -1.32
N GLY A 46 36.38 9.27 -0.11
CA GLY A 46 36.00 10.53 0.51
C GLY A 46 37.23 11.35 0.85
N GLU A 47 37.57 12.27 -0.03
CA GLU A 47 38.12 13.55 0.42
C GLU A 47 36.99 14.26 1.17
N GLU A 48 37.10 14.34 2.50
CA GLU A 48 36.33 15.31 3.29
C GLU A 48 36.84 16.72 2.95
N GLU A 49 36.56 17.19 1.73
CA GLU A 49 36.42 18.62 1.50
C GLU A 49 35.30 19.07 2.44
N ALA A 50 35.55 20.13 3.20
CA ALA A 50 34.54 20.82 3.98
C ALA A 50 33.46 21.30 3.01
N ALA A 51 32.48 20.44 2.77
CA ALA A 51 31.56 20.63 1.68
C ALA A 51 30.65 21.81 2.04
N ASP A 52 30.77 22.85 1.21
CA ASP A 52 30.14 24.13 1.41
C ASP A 52 28.63 23.94 1.68
N PRO A 53 28.11 24.38 2.85
CA PRO A 53 26.70 24.21 3.20
C PRO A 53 25.76 24.81 2.15
N GLU A 54 26.22 25.81 1.37
CA GLU A 54 25.45 26.37 0.25
C GLU A 54 25.37 25.43 -0.95
N ALA A 55 26.42 24.65 -1.23
CA ALA A 55 26.42 23.67 -2.30
C ALA A 55 25.47 22.49 -1.99
N TYR A 56 25.39 22.05 -0.73
CA TYR A 56 24.40 21.06 -0.31
C TYR A 56 22.97 21.59 -0.40
N ARG A 57 22.72 22.85 0.00
CA ARG A 57 21.39 23.46 -0.11
C ARG A 57 20.92 23.52 -1.56
N LYS A 58 21.78 23.98 -2.48
CA LYS A 58 21.46 24.01 -3.93
C LYS A 58 21.15 22.61 -4.47
N ARG A 59 21.95 21.59 -4.10
CA ARG A 59 21.67 20.20 -4.49
C ARG A 59 20.35 19.69 -3.89
N ALA A 60 20.06 19.99 -2.62
CA ALA A 60 18.81 19.59 -1.98
C ALA A 60 17.59 20.23 -2.65
N GLU A 61 17.66 21.51 -3.01
CA GLU A 61 16.61 22.23 -3.75
C GLU A 61 16.39 21.64 -5.15
N GLU A 62 17.47 21.29 -5.86
CA GLU A 62 17.38 20.61 -7.15
C GLU A 62 16.74 19.21 -7.03
N TRP A 63 17.12 18.44 -6.01
CA TRP A 63 16.52 17.15 -5.71
C TRP A 63 15.05 17.27 -5.36
N GLU A 64 14.68 18.25 -4.54
CA GLU A 64 13.29 18.52 -4.18
C GLU A 64 12.46 18.89 -5.40
N ARG A 65 13.00 19.72 -6.31
CA ARG A 65 12.35 20.07 -7.58
C ARG A 65 12.16 18.83 -8.47
N ARG A 66 13.18 17.98 -8.61
CA ARG A 66 13.10 16.74 -9.39
C ARG A 66 12.09 15.78 -8.78
N PHE A 67 12.10 15.62 -7.46
CA PHE A 67 11.18 14.76 -6.73
C PHE A 67 9.73 15.22 -6.88
N LYS A 68 9.44 16.51 -6.70
CA LYS A 68 8.10 17.08 -6.94
C LYS A 68 7.66 16.87 -8.39
N GLY A 69 8.57 17.02 -9.36
CA GLY A 69 8.30 16.74 -10.77
C GLY A 69 7.94 15.27 -11.04
N LEU A 70 8.67 14.33 -10.43
CA LEU A 70 8.38 12.90 -10.52
C LEU A 70 7.06 12.54 -9.83
N GLN A 71 6.83 13.08 -8.63
CA GLN A 71 5.57 12.88 -7.90
C GLN A 71 4.36 13.36 -8.72
N ALA A 72 4.48 14.52 -9.39
CA ALA A 72 3.41 15.02 -10.26
C ALA A 72 3.17 14.13 -11.49
N ARG A 73 4.22 13.54 -12.08
CA ARG A 73 4.08 12.59 -13.19
C ARG A 73 3.42 11.29 -12.74
N ILE A 74 3.85 10.73 -11.62
CA ILE A 74 3.26 9.53 -11.03
C ILE A 74 1.78 9.77 -10.73
N GLN A 75 1.44 10.93 -10.14
CA GLN A 75 0.06 11.28 -9.86
C GLN A 75 -0.80 11.31 -11.13
N LYS A 76 -0.29 11.92 -12.21
CA LYS A 76 -0.96 11.93 -13.53
C LYS A 76 -1.12 10.53 -14.12
N GLU A 77 -0.11 9.68 -14.00
CA GLU A 77 -0.19 8.29 -14.47
C GLU A 77 -1.21 7.47 -13.66
N VAL A 78 -1.28 7.68 -12.35
CA VAL A 78 -2.28 7.04 -11.49
C VAL A 78 -3.68 7.50 -11.86
N GLU A 79 -3.89 8.79 -12.11
CA GLU A 79 -5.17 9.33 -12.56
C GLU A 79 -5.57 8.80 -13.94
N ALA A 80 -4.62 8.72 -14.88
CA ALA A 80 -4.85 8.14 -16.20
C ALA A 80 -5.21 6.65 -16.12
N ARG A 81 -4.52 5.88 -15.26
CA ARG A 81 -4.86 4.47 -15.03
C ARG A 81 -6.25 4.31 -14.44
N ARG A 82 -6.63 5.13 -13.46
CA ARG A 82 -7.99 5.11 -12.90
C ARG A 82 -9.05 5.43 -13.95
N ALA A 83 -8.78 6.39 -14.85
CA ALA A 83 -9.68 6.70 -15.95
C ALA A 83 -9.85 5.49 -16.89
N LEU A 84 -8.75 4.84 -17.28
CA LEU A 84 -8.77 3.64 -18.11
C LEU A 84 -9.48 2.46 -17.43
N GLU A 85 -9.32 2.30 -16.12
CA GLU A 85 -10.02 1.28 -15.34
C GLU A 85 -11.55 1.51 -15.35
N LEU A 86 -11.99 2.77 -15.23
CA LEU A 86 -13.41 3.12 -15.33
C LEU A 86 -13.97 2.88 -16.73
N GLU A 87 -13.22 3.25 -17.77
CA GLU A 87 -13.61 2.97 -19.16
C GLU A 87 -13.69 1.47 -19.43
N ARG A 88 -12.70 0.71 -18.97
CA ARG A 88 -12.70 -0.75 -19.06
C ARG A 88 -13.92 -1.36 -18.36
N ALA A 89 -14.23 -0.94 -17.14
CA ALA A 89 -15.41 -1.43 -16.42
C ALA A 89 -16.71 -1.11 -17.16
N ARG A 90 -16.80 0.07 -17.79
CA ARG A 90 -17.94 0.45 -18.63
C ARG A 90 -18.07 -0.43 -19.87
N LEU A 91 -16.97 -0.69 -20.57
CA LEU A 91 -16.94 -1.55 -21.75
C LEU A 91 -17.27 -3.00 -21.41
N GLU A 92 -16.75 -3.51 -20.29
CA GLU A 92 -17.09 -4.85 -19.78
C GLU A 92 -18.58 -4.97 -19.46
N ALA A 93 -19.18 -3.95 -18.84
CA ALA A 93 -20.62 -3.92 -18.58
C ALA A 93 -21.45 -3.90 -19.88
N GLN A 94 -21.03 -3.13 -20.89
CA GLN A 94 -21.67 -3.11 -22.20
C GLN A 94 -21.58 -4.46 -22.91
N LEU A 95 -20.40 -5.10 -22.87
CA LEU A 95 -20.19 -6.42 -23.45
C LEU A 95 -21.07 -7.48 -22.77
N GLN A 96 -21.19 -7.45 -21.44
CA GLN A 96 -22.08 -8.34 -20.70
C GLN A 96 -23.56 -8.17 -21.12
N GLN A 97 -24.02 -6.93 -21.32
CA GLN A 97 -25.37 -6.67 -21.80
C GLN A 97 -25.60 -7.23 -23.21
N ILE A 98 -24.64 -7.04 -24.12
CA ILE A 98 -24.73 -7.58 -25.49
C ILE A 98 -24.78 -9.11 -25.46
N LEU A 99 -23.93 -9.75 -24.66
CA LEU A 99 -23.94 -11.21 -24.52
C LEU A 99 -25.26 -11.71 -23.95
N LEU A 100 -25.85 -11.01 -22.97
CA LEU A 100 -27.15 -11.37 -22.39
C LEU A 100 -28.28 -11.24 -23.43
N GLN A 101 -28.26 -10.18 -24.26
CA GLN A 101 -29.22 -10.04 -25.36
C GLN A 101 -29.07 -11.17 -26.39
N GLN A 102 -27.85 -11.53 -26.78
CA GLN A 102 -27.59 -12.65 -27.69
C GLN A 102 -28.06 -13.99 -27.13
N GLN A 103 -27.91 -14.21 -25.82
CA GLN A 103 -28.42 -15.40 -25.15
C GLN A 103 -29.95 -15.45 -25.18
N LEU A 104 -30.63 -14.32 -25.00
CA LEU A 104 -32.09 -14.23 -25.03
C LEU A 104 -32.71 -14.39 -26.43
N GLU A 105 -32.01 -13.98 -27.48
CA GLU A 105 -32.46 -14.18 -28.87
C GLU A 105 -32.62 -15.67 -29.23
N GLN A 106 -31.81 -16.53 -28.62
CA GLN A 106 -31.83 -17.99 -28.82
C GLN A 106 -32.97 -18.68 -28.06
N VAL A 107 -33.63 -17.97 -27.14
CA VAL A 107 -34.68 -18.51 -26.27
C VAL A 107 -36.08 -18.28 -26.90
N PRO A 108 -36.98 -19.26 -26.86
CA PRO A 108 -38.37 -19.10 -27.29
C PRO A 108 -39.09 -17.95 -26.56
N GLU A 109 -39.97 -17.22 -27.26
CA GLU A 109 -40.64 -16.02 -26.74
C GLU A 109 -41.41 -16.21 -25.44
N GLU A 110 -41.97 -17.40 -25.25
CA GLU A 110 -42.74 -17.80 -24.08
C GLU A 110 -41.87 -17.93 -22.81
N GLU A 111 -40.60 -18.31 -22.97
CA GLU A 111 -39.66 -18.57 -21.86
C GLU A 111 -38.71 -17.38 -21.61
N ARG A 112 -38.55 -16.48 -22.59
CA ARG A 112 -37.70 -15.27 -22.50
C ARG A 112 -37.81 -14.50 -21.18
N PRO A 113 -38.99 -14.18 -20.62
CA PRO A 113 -39.05 -13.39 -19.39
C PRO A 113 -38.49 -14.14 -18.17
N GLN A 114 -38.71 -15.46 -18.08
CA GLN A 114 -38.18 -16.27 -16.98
C GLN A 114 -36.67 -16.45 -17.11
N VAL A 115 -36.19 -16.74 -18.31
CA VAL A 115 -34.75 -16.90 -18.58
C VAL A 115 -34.00 -15.58 -18.40
N ALA A 116 -34.57 -14.44 -18.82
CA ALA A 116 -33.97 -13.12 -18.60
C ALA A 116 -33.80 -12.79 -17.10
N GLN A 117 -34.80 -13.14 -16.28
CA GLN A 117 -34.70 -12.95 -14.83
C GLN A 117 -33.60 -13.83 -14.22
N GLN A 118 -33.48 -15.08 -14.66
CA GLN A 118 -32.43 -15.99 -14.20
C GLN A 118 -31.04 -15.50 -14.60
N LEU A 119 -30.83 -15.15 -15.88
CA LEU A 119 -29.55 -14.63 -16.37
C LEU A 119 -29.13 -13.33 -15.67
N TYR A 120 -30.08 -12.44 -15.40
CA TYR A 120 -29.81 -11.22 -14.65
C TYR A 120 -29.44 -11.50 -13.18
N ALA A 121 -30.14 -12.45 -12.54
CA ALA A 121 -29.82 -12.87 -11.18
C ALA A 121 -28.41 -13.50 -11.09
N ASP A 122 -28.05 -14.36 -12.06
CA ASP A 122 -26.74 -14.99 -12.13
C ASP A 122 -25.62 -13.96 -12.34
N MET A 123 -25.84 -12.97 -13.21
CA MET A 123 -24.91 -11.85 -13.40
C MET A 123 -24.70 -11.05 -12.10
N LEU A 124 -25.77 -10.73 -11.37
CA LEU A 124 -25.68 -10.04 -10.09
C LEU A 124 -24.94 -10.88 -9.04
N LEU A 125 -25.19 -12.18 -8.98
CA LEU A 125 -24.50 -13.09 -8.07
C LEU A 125 -23.00 -13.14 -8.37
N GLN A 126 -22.60 -13.23 -9.63
CA GLN A 126 -21.18 -13.18 -10.03
C GLN A 126 -20.53 -11.86 -9.65
N GLN A 127 -21.21 -10.73 -9.88
CA GLN A 127 -20.71 -9.42 -9.48
C GLN A 127 -20.52 -9.33 -7.96
N LYS A 128 -21.46 -9.85 -7.18
CA LYS A 128 -21.38 -9.87 -5.72
C LYS A 128 -20.29 -10.80 -5.21
N ALA A 129 -20.11 -11.97 -5.83
CA ALA A 129 -19.03 -12.89 -5.51
C ALA A 129 -17.65 -12.26 -5.75
N ALA A 130 -17.47 -11.57 -6.88
CA ALA A 130 -16.24 -10.84 -7.17
C ALA A 130 -15.99 -9.72 -6.15
N GLN A 131 -17.02 -8.93 -5.81
CA GLN A 131 -16.93 -7.89 -4.77
C GLN A 131 -16.51 -8.48 -3.41
N LEU A 132 -17.10 -9.61 -3.01
CA LEU A 132 -16.75 -10.29 -1.76
C LEU A 132 -15.30 -10.80 -1.75
N SER A 133 -14.83 -11.40 -2.85
CA SER A 133 -13.44 -11.87 -2.93
C SER A 133 -12.42 -10.72 -2.80
N TYR A 134 -12.74 -9.56 -3.38
CA TYR A 134 -11.90 -8.37 -3.27
C TYR A 134 -11.89 -7.80 -1.85
N THR A 135 -13.05 -7.69 -1.20
CA THR A 135 -13.12 -7.21 0.18
C THR A 135 -12.45 -8.17 1.16
N GLU A 136 -12.54 -9.48 0.93
CA GLU A 136 -11.80 -10.49 1.70
C GLU A 136 -10.28 -10.29 1.61
N GLN A 137 -9.74 -10.05 0.41
CA GLN A 137 -8.31 -9.76 0.22
C GLN A 137 -7.89 -8.49 0.97
N GLN A 138 -8.66 -7.41 0.86
CA GLN A 138 -8.40 -6.17 1.60
C GLN A 138 -8.41 -6.40 3.12
N LEU A 139 -9.38 -7.17 3.63
CA LEU A 139 -9.45 -7.50 5.05
C LEU A 139 -8.25 -8.34 5.51
N GLN A 140 -7.79 -9.29 4.69
CA GLN A 140 -6.60 -10.08 4.98
C GLN A 140 -5.33 -9.21 5.04
N GLU A 141 -5.16 -8.28 4.11
CA GLU A 141 -4.03 -7.34 4.10
C GLU A 141 -4.06 -6.42 5.33
N LEU A 142 -5.23 -5.87 5.68
CA LEU A 142 -5.41 -5.05 6.87
C LEU A 142 -5.16 -5.84 8.15
N ALA A 143 -5.64 -7.08 8.24
CA ALA A 143 -5.38 -7.96 9.37
C ALA A 143 -3.88 -8.25 9.51
N LYS A 144 -3.18 -8.55 8.40
CA LYS A 144 -1.72 -8.74 8.38
C LYS A 144 -1.01 -7.47 8.86
N HIS A 145 -1.42 -6.29 8.39
CA HIS A 145 -0.87 -5.01 8.84
C HIS A 145 -1.00 -4.81 10.36
N LEU A 146 -2.18 -5.07 10.92
CA LEU A 146 -2.41 -4.96 12.37
C LEU A 146 -1.53 -5.93 13.17
N VAL A 147 -1.42 -7.18 12.73
CA VAL A 147 -0.54 -8.19 13.37
C VAL A 147 0.92 -7.73 13.31
N VAL A 148 1.39 -7.28 12.15
CA VAL A 148 2.77 -6.80 12.00
C VAL A 148 3.05 -5.61 12.93
N MET A 149 2.14 -4.63 12.98
CA MET A 149 2.30 -3.45 13.82
C MET A 149 2.31 -3.79 15.31
N THR A 150 1.42 -4.68 15.76
CA THR A 150 1.37 -5.12 17.17
C THR A 150 2.61 -5.92 17.56
N LEU A 151 3.07 -6.85 16.72
CA LEU A 151 4.30 -7.62 16.96
C LEU A 151 5.56 -6.74 16.95
N SER A 152 5.63 -5.79 16.01
CA SER A 152 6.71 -4.80 15.94
C SER A 152 6.81 -3.99 17.23
N GLN A 153 5.70 -3.47 17.73
CA GLN A 153 5.65 -2.72 18.99
C GLN A 153 6.01 -3.60 20.20
N ARG A 154 5.46 -4.82 20.26
CA ARG A 154 5.65 -5.74 21.40
C ARG A 154 7.08 -6.25 21.52
N TYR A 155 7.72 -6.57 20.40
CA TYR A 155 9.03 -7.22 20.37
C TYR A 155 10.17 -6.29 19.91
N GLY A 156 9.86 -5.08 19.44
CA GLY A 156 10.86 -4.10 18.99
C GLY A 156 11.57 -4.52 17.70
N VAL A 157 10.87 -5.20 16.79
CA VAL A 157 11.41 -5.74 15.53
C VAL A 157 10.90 -4.89 14.36
N PRO A 158 11.72 -4.57 13.34
CA PRO A 158 11.27 -3.77 12.19
C PRO A 158 10.11 -4.42 11.45
N ALA A 159 9.06 -3.63 11.18
CA ALA A 159 7.83 -4.10 10.53
C ALA A 159 8.10 -4.71 9.14
N GLU A 160 9.04 -4.14 8.38
CA GLU A 160 9.49 -4.62 7.06
C GLU A 160 9.88 -6.11 7.06
N ARG A 161 10.52 -6.59 8.14
CA ARG A 161 10.92 -8.00 8.25
C ARG A 161 9.74 -8.92 8.53
N LEU A 162 8.73 -8.42 9.25
CA LEU A 162 7.53 -9.21 9.56
C LEU A 162 6.58 -9.29 8.36
N TYR A 163 6.55 -8.27 7.50
CA TYR A 163 5.76 -8.31 6.25
C TYR A 163 6.18 -9.39 5.26
N GLN A 164 7.45 -9.80 5.30
CA GLN A 164 7.98 -10.86 4.44
C GLN A 164 7.45 -12.26 4.80
N ILE A 165 6.90 -12.40 6.00
CA ILE A 165 6.35 -13.65 6.48
C ILE A 165 4.84 -13.64 6.21
N ASN A 166 4.30 -14.78 5.79
CA ASN A 166 2.88 -14.90 5.44
C ASN A 166 2.02 -15.45 6.57
N ASP A 167 2.61 -16.21 7.49
CA ASP A 167 1.91 -16.81 8.62
C ASP A 167 2.06 -15.95 9.89
N PRO A 168 0.96 -15.50 10.53
CA PRO A 168 0.99 -14.79 11.80
C PRO A 168 1.75 -15.52 12.92
N TYR A 169 1.67 -16.85 12.97
CA TYR A 169 2.35 -17.62 14.02
C TYR A 169 3.87 -17.63 13.79
N ALA A 170 4.30 -17.88 12.55
CA ALA A 170 5.69 -17.76 12.16
C ALA A 170 6.24 -16.34 12.39
N MET A 171 5.45 -15.28 12.11
CA MET A 171 5.84 -13.89 12.43
C MET A 171 6.14 -13.70 13.91
N GLU A 172 5.28 -14.22 14.80
CA GLU A 172 5.48 -14.07 16.24
C GLU A 172 6.74 -14.81 16.72
N MET A 173 6.98 -16.03 16.22
CA MET A 173 8.18 -16.79 16.57
C MET A 173 9.46 -16.06 16.15
N VAL A 174 9.52 -15.59 14.90
CA VAL A 174 10.67 -14.81 14.39
C VAL A 174 10.83 -13.51 15.17
N ALA A 175 9.73 -12.82 15.50
CA ALA A 175 9.79 -11.58 16.29
C ALA A 175 10.39 -11.82 17.69
N ARG A 176 9.98 -12.91 18.36
CA ARG A 176 10.52 -13.30 19.68
C ARG A 176 12.00 -13.63 19.62
N GLU A 177 12.42 -14.41 18.63
CA GLU A 177 13.83 -14.80 18.45
C GLU A 177 14.72 -13.59 18.19
N LEU A 178 14.32 -12.69 17.26
CA LEU A 178 15.06 -11.47 16.97
C LEU A 178 15.15 -10.53 18.17
N ALA A 179 14.07 -10.42 18.95
CA ALA A 179 14.07 -9.64 20.19
C ALA A 179 15.04 -10.21 21.23
N GLN A 180 15.12 -11.54 21.37
CA GLN A 180 16.08 -12.19 22.26
C GLN A 180 17.53 -11.94 21.81
N ILE A 181 17.82 -12.09 20.52
CA ILE A 181 19.15 -11.82 19.96
C ILE A 181 19.57 -10.38 20.22
N ARG A 182 18.68 -9.40 19.99
CA ARG A 182 18.95 -7.99 20.29
C ARG A 182 19.23 -7.74 21.77
N ARG A 183 18.44 -8.34 22.67
CA ARG A 183 18.68 -8.23 24.13
C ARG A 183 20.03 -8.82 24.52
N GLN A 184 20.44 -9.95 23.93
CA GLN A 184 21.75 -10.54 24.17
C GLN A 184 22.89 -9.68 23.60
N ALA A 185 22.74 -9.14 22.39
CA ALA A 185 23.70 -8.23 21.78
C ALA A 185 23.87 -6.96 22.62
N ALA A 186 22.78 -6.36 23.10
CA ALA A 186 22.82 -5.20 23.99
C ALA A 186 23.54 -5.53 25.31
N LYS A 187 23.32 -6.71 25.90
CA LYS A 187 24.03 -7.16 27.11
C LYS A 187 25.53 -7.36 26.86
N ARG A 188 25.92 -7.86 25.69
CA ARG A 188 27.35 -8.02 25.31
C ARG A 188 28.00 -6.66 25.09
N GLN A 189 27.36 -5.78 24.33
CA GLN A 189 27.83 -4.40 24.13
C GLN A 189 28.01 -3.65 25.46
N ARG A 190 27.06 -3.74 26.40
CA ARG A 190 27.21 -3.11 27.73
C ARG A 190 28.42 -3.62 28.52
N ARG A 191 28.74 -4.91 28.40
CA ARG A 191 29.93 -5.52 29.03
C ARG A 191 31.22 -5.04 28.35
N GLU A 192 31.22 -4.93 27.03
CA GLU A 192 32.37 -4.49 26.23
C GLU A 192 32.65 -2.99 26.41
N THR A 193 31.61 -2.16 26.48
CA THR A 193 31.75 -0.70 26.66
C THR A 193 31.96 -0.28 28.12
N GLN A 194 31.97 -1.22 29.08
CA GLN A 194 32.03 -0.94 30.53
C GLN A 194 31.07 0.18 30.98
N ALA A 195 29.91 0.34 30.32
CA ALA A 195 28.98 1.44 30.61
C ALA A 195 28.37 1.37 32.02
N ASP A 196 28.54 0.26 32.73
CA ASP A 196 28.18 0.10 34.15
C ASP A 196 29.30 0.55 35.12
N ARG A 197 30.45 1.05 34.63
CA ARG A 197 31.48 1.72 35.44
C ARG A 197 31.32 3.23 35.35
N PHE A 198 30.24 3.75 35.95
CA PHE A 198 30.21 5.15 36.32
C PHE A 198 30.74 5.27 37.75
N GLU A 199 31.99 5.73 37.87
CA GLU A 199 32.47 6.33 39.12
C GLU A 199 31.60 7.56 39.40
N GLY A 200 30.78 7.48 40.46
CA GLY A 200 30.28 8.62 41.20
C GLY A 200 29.48 9.69 40.43
N VAL A 201 28.21 9.41 40.11
CA VAL A 201 27.15 10.42 40.22
C VAL A 201 25.98 9.77 40.96
N SER A 202 25.62 10.40 42.07
CA SER A 202 24.47 10.09 42.94
C SER A 202 23.26 9.60 42.16
N GLY A 203 22.74 8.44 42.55
CA GLY A 203 21.46 7.93 42.07
C GLY A 203 20.35 8.95 42.30
N GLY A 204 19.85 9.53 41.21
CA GLY A 204 18.51 10.10 41.21
C GLY A 204 17.53 8.96 41.44
N ALA A 205 16.77 9.03 42.53
CA ALA A 205 15.73 8.06 42.83
C ALA A 205 14.74 8.01 41.64
N GLY A 206 14.74 6.87 40.93
CA GLY A 206 13.65 6.56 40.01
C GLY A 206 12.32 6.50 40.76
N PRO A 207 11.18 6.69 40.07
CA PRO A 207 9.88 6.69 40.71
C PRO A 207 9.67 5.36 41.44
N ARG A 208 9.37 5.45 42.73
CA ARG A 208 9.14 4.31 43.62
C ARG A 208 7.97 3.49 43.07
N GLU A 209 8.13 2.17 42.97
CA GLU A 209 7.03 1.28 42.56
C GLU A 209 5.92 1.32 43.62
N PRO A 210 4.64 1.45 43.24
CA PRO A 210 3.53 1.47 44.18
C PRO A 210 3.37 0.10 44.85
N GLU A 211 3.25 0.09 46.17
CA GLU A 211 3.16 -1.15 46.96
C GLU A 211 1.71 -1.66 47.06
N THR A 212 0.73 -0.83 46.65
CA THR A 212 -0.71 -1.13 46.69
C THR A 212 -1.44 -0.74 45.39
N PHE A 213 -2.60 -1.36 45.16
CA PHE A 213 -3.43 -1.07 43.98
C PHE A 213 -3.89 0.39 43.93
N ASP A 214 -4.26 0.96 45.08
CA ASP A 214 -4.71 2.36 45.16
C ASP A 214 -3.56 3.34 44.86
N GLU A 215 -2.33 3.06 45.31
CA GLU A 215 -1.14 3.84 44.93
C GLU A 215 -0.83 3.71 43.42
N ALA A 216 -1.08 2.56 42.81
CA ALA A 216 -0.86 2.36 41.38
C ALA A 216 -1.84 3.19 40.55
N VAL A 217 -3.10 3.27 40.98
CA VAL A 217 -4.12 4.12 40.34
C VAL A 217 -3.76 5.60 40.50
N GLU A 218 -3.34 6.04 41.69
CA GLU A 218 -2.88 7.43 41.91
C GLU A 218 -1.67 7.78 41.06
N ALA A 219 -0.68 6.89 40.94
CA ALA A 219 0.51 7.11 40.12
C ALA A 219 0.17 7.28 38.63
N ILE A 220 -0.80 6.49 38.12
CA ILE A 220 -1.28 6.59 36.73
C ILE A 220 -2.05 7.89 36.51
N VAL A 221 -2.93 8.28 37.44
CA VAL A 221 -3.69 9.54 37.34
C VAL A 221 -2.73 10.73 37.36
N ARG A 222 -1.70 10.69 38.21
CA ARG A 222 -0.68 11.74 38.29
C ARG A 222 0.17 11.85 37.02
N ALA A 223 0.54 10.72 36.42
CA ALA A 223 1.27 10.68 35.15
C ALA A 223 0.45 11.23 33.99
N LEU A 224 -0.87 11.04 33.99
CA LEU A 224 -1.78 11.57 32.96
C LEU A 224 -2.07 13.07 33.10
N GLN A 225 -1.93 13.64 34.30
CA GLN A 225 -2.21 15.05 34.57
C GLN A 225 -1.01 15.99 34.31
N GLY A 226 0.17 15.45 33.95
CA GLY A 226 1.27 16.23 33.39
C GLY A 226 1.80 17.37 34.29
N ARG A 227 1.96 17.12 35.60
CA ARG A 227 2.80 17.95 36.48
C ARG A 227 4.03 17.19 36.93
#